data_AF-A0A9P8PVW0-F1
#
_entry.id   AF-A0A9P8PVW0-F1
#
_cell.length_a   1.000
_cell.length_b   1.000
_cell.length_c   1.000
_cell.angle_alpha   90.00
_cell.angle_beta   90.00
_cell.angle_gamma   90.00
#
_symmetry.space_group_name_H-M   'P 1'
#
loop_
_entity.id
_entity.type
_entity.pdbx_description
1 polymer ?
#
loop_
_entity_poly.entity_id
_entity_poly.type
_entity_poly.pdbx_seq_one_letter_code
_entity_poly.pdbx_strand_id
1 'polypeptide(L)'
;MIRPRKPVILLASVVCILVVFGIVSSRNEKLKAEIQEEANHLLYQWETLEKTSKFVHKENYTSEISPEPCTVINPLTNQFFDLRPLGALGNDGLVQAWNARGYDYGRNFSIGICSTPLKQPQSLPESDFEGVTNKSEVGGYYTDTTGHKKSIGQISTTPKFRGRKLVLEYTDGSVCEGFKNDGSLKKSTILSFVCDREIMTKASISYVGSLHDCSYFFEVRTIHGCPTAAKKDDKAIIWIFLFICLCAVAVFFGGGFIYSLFKYNQGRQSVSHWKSNSFTAGVKNLAQVSQREEIYK
;
A
#
# COMPACT_ATOMS: atom_id res chain seq x y z
N MET A 1 10.88 4.05 4.16
CA MET A 1 9.68 4.53 3.43
C MET A 1 10.11 5.46 2.30
N ILE A 2 10.30 4.96 1.09
CA ILE A 2 10.43 5.81 -0.11
C ILE A 2 9.05 5.76 -0.77
N ARG A 3 8.27 6.81 -0.54
CA ARG A 3 6.94 7.01 -1.11
C ARG A 3 7.18 7.49 -2.56
N PRO A 4 6.95 6.70 -3.63
CA PRO A 4 6.99 7.28 -4.96
C PRO A 4 5.85 8.29 -5.03
N ARG A 5 6.21 9.54 -5.34
CA ARG A 5 5.29 10.67 -5.36
C ARG A 5 4.17 10.36 -6.37
N LYS A 6 2.99 10.01 -5.85
CA LYS A 6 1.70 9.94 -6.56
C LYS A 6 1.46 11.06 -7.61
N PRO A 7 1.95 12.31 -7.46
CA PRO A 7 1.81 13.31 -8.53
C PRO A 7 2.67 13.05 -9.77
N VAL A 8 3.79 12.33 -9.67
CA VAL A 8 4.71 12.13 -10.81
C VAL A 8 4.12 11.18 -11.86
N ILE A 9 3.37 10.17 -11.43
CA ILE A 9 2.74 9.18 -12.32
C ILE A 9 1.52 9.78 -13.03
N LEU A 10 0.72 10.60 -12.32
CA LEU A 10 -0.39 11.34 -12.93
C LEU A 10 0.11 12.35 -13.96
N LEU A 11 1.17 13.11 -13.64
CA LEU A 11 1.80 14.03 -14.59
C LEU A 11 2.33 13.31 -15.83
N ALA A 12 2.98 12.15 -15.68
CA ALA A 12 3.47 11.37 -16.81
C ALA A 12 2.33 10.90 -17.73
N SER A 13 1.21 10.41 -17.16
CA SER A 13 0.06 9.97 -17.96
C SER A 13 -0.61 11.11 -18.74
N VAL A 14 -0.71 12.31 -18.14
CA VAL A 14 -1.29 13.49 -18.80
C VAL A 14 -0.36 14.02 -19.90
N VAL A 15 0.95 14.02 -19.66
CA VAL A 15 1.94 14.42 -20.68
C VAL A 15 1.91 13.47 -21.87
N CYS A 16 1.84 12.15 -21.66
CA CYS A 16 1.72 11.20 -22.77
C CYS A 16 0.44 11.42 -23.59
N ILE A 17 -0.70 11.70 -22.94
CA ILE A 17 -1.96 11.96 -23.64
C ILE A 17 -1.85 13.26 -24.47
N LEU A 18 -1.27 14.33 -23.93
CA LEU A 18 -1.10 15.60 -24.64
C LEU A 18 -0.12 15.49 -25.82
N VAL A 19 0.97 14.73 -25.66
CA VAL A 19 1.93 14.48 -26.74
C VAL A 19 1.28 13.68 -27.87
N VAL A 20 0.53 12.63 -27.55
CA VAL A 20 -0.19 11.82 -28.55
C VAL A 20 -1.27 12.63 -29.27
N PHE A 21 -2.05 13.45 -28.54
CA PHE A 21 -3.01 14.37 -29.15
C PHE A 21 -2.35 15.43 -30.03
N GLY A 22 -1.19 15.96 -29.62
CA GLY A 22 -0.40 16.91 -30.40
C GLY A 22 0.15 16.32 -31.71
N ILE A 23 0.65 15.08 -31.66
CA ILE A 23 1.14 14.34 -32.84
C ILE A 23 0.01 14.06 -33.83
N VAL A 24 -1.19 13.72 -33.35
CA VAL A 24 -2.37 13.46 -34.20
C VAL A 24 -2.93 14.75 -34.81
N SER A 25 -2.75 15.90 -34.15
CA SER A 25 -3.26 17.20 -34.62
C SER A 25 -2.29 18.01 -35.49
N SER A 26 -1.01 17.64 -35.57
CA SER A 26 0.01 18.36 -36.34
C SER A 26 -0.02 18.02 -37.84
N ARG A 27 -0.09 19.03 -38.70
CA ARG A 27 0.03 18.90 -40.17
C ARG A 27 1.47 18.97 -40.69
N ASN A 28 2.47 19.14 -39.82
CA ASN A 28 3.86 19.36 -40.22
C ASN A 28 4.67 18.06 -40.04
N GLU A 29 4.89 17.35 -41.16
CA GLU A 29 5.53 16.03 -41.19
C GLU A 29 6.95 16.03 -40.59
N LYS A 30 7.72 17.12 -40.74
CA LYS A 30 9.07 17.23 -40.15
C LYS A 30 9.04 17.30 -38.62
N LEU A 31 8.13 18.09 -38.05
CA LEU A 31 8.00 18.22 -36.59
C LEU A 31 7.48 16.92 -35.95
N LYS A 32 6.66 16.16 -36.69
CA LYS A 32 6.12 14.88 -36.25
C LYS A 32 7.20 13.80 -36.11
N ALA A 33 8.17 13.79 -37.02
CA ALA A 33 9.28 12.83 -37.00
C ALA A 33 10.21 13.07 -35.78
N GLU A 34 10.53 14.32 -35.47
CA GLU A 34 11.42 14.67 -34.36
C GLU A 34 10.79 14.38 -32.99
N ILE A 35 9.50 14.68 -32.81
CA ILE A 35 8.75 14.33 -31.58
C ILE A 35 8.60 12.81 -31.42
N GLN A 36 8.45 12.06 -32.53
CA GLN A 36 8.33 10.61 -32.49
C GLN A 36 9.63 9.93 -32.06
N GLU A 37 10.79 10.47 -32.44
CA GLU A 37 12.10 9.94 -32.08
C GLU A 37 12.37 10.11 -30.57
N GLU A 38 12.08 11.28 -30.01
CA GLU A 38 12.20 11.52 -28.56
C GLU A 38 11.21 10.64 -27.75
N ALA A 39 9.98 10.48 -28.23
CA ALA A 39 8.99 9.62 -27.58
C ALA A 39 9.44 8.14 -27.56
N ASN A 40 10.01 7.64 -28.66
CA ASN A 40 10.52 6.27 -28.74
C ASN A 40 11.71 6.04 -27.79
N HIS A 41 12.61 7.02 -27.67
CA HIS A 41 13.74 6.95 -26.72
C HIS A 41 13.25 6.89 -25.27
N LEU A 42 12.28 7.74 -24.91
CA LEU A 42 11.68 7.73 -23.57
C LEU A 42 10.91 6.44 -23.27
N LEU A 43 10.22 5.86 -24.26
CA LEU A 43 9.54 4.57 -24.12
C LEU A 43 10.52 3.41 -23.89
N TYR A 44 11.65 3.39 -24.61
CA TYR A 44 12.70 2.39 -24.41
C TYR A 44 13.32 2.49 -23.00
N GLN A 45 13.56 3.72 -22.53
CA GLN A 45 14.05 3.97 -21.17
C GLN A 45 13.01 3.56 -20.10
N TRP A 46 11.71 3.70 -20.39
CA TRP A 46 10.66 3.29 -19.46
C TRP A 46 10.48 1.77 -19.41
N GLU A 47 10.57 1.08 -20.55
CA GLU A 47 10.48 -0.38 -20.62
C GLU A 47 11.65 -1.07 -19.89
N THR A 48 12.85 -0.48 -19.95
CA THR A 48 14.02 -0.96 -19.21
C THR A 48 13.88 -0.75 -17.69
N LEU A 49 13.30 0.38 -17.25
CA LEU A 49 12.96 0.59 -15.84
C LEU A 49 11.84 -0.35 -15.35
N GLU A 50 10.86 -0.67 -16.19
CA GLU A 50 9.81 -1.62 -15.83
C GLU A 50 10.36 -3.05 -15.73
N LYS A 51 11.23 -3.46 -16.66
CA LYS A 51 11.92 -4.76 -16.62
C LYS A 51 12.79 -4.91 -15.38
N THR A 52 13.55 -3.89 -15.01
CA THR A 52 14.33 -3.91 -13.75
C THR A 52 13.43 -3.95 -12.52
N SER A 53 12.32 -3.20 -12.49
CA SER A 53 11.34 -3.27 -11.38
C SER A 53 10.66 -4.65 -11.26
N LYS A 54 10.33 -5.29 -12.39
CA LYS A 54 9.75 -6.64 -12.45
C LYS A 54 10.74 -7.70 -12.00
N PHE A 55 12.02 -7.55 -12.30
CA PHE A 55 13.07 -8.45 -11.83
C PHE A 55 13.25 -8.36 -10.30
N VAL A 56 13.30 -7.14 -9.76
CA VAL A 56 13.32 -6.87 -8.30
C VAL A 56 12.09 -7.45 -7.59
N HIS A 57 10.92 -7.43 -8.22
CA HIS A 57 9.71 -8.05 -7.65
C HIS A 57 9.69 -9.59 -7.76
N LYS A 58 10.30 -10.16 -8.81
CA LYS A 58 10.29 -11.61 -9.07
C LYS A 58 11.25 -12.37 -8.16
N GLU A 59 12.39 -11.76 -7.79
CA GLU A 59 13.29 -12.32 -6.75
C GLU A 59 12.63 -12.37 -5.37
N ASN A 60 11.54 -11.63 -5.15
CA ASN A 60 10.85 -11.55 -3.86
C ASN A 60 9.60 -12.44 -3.75
N TYR A 61 9.36 -13.37 -4.70
CA TYR A 61 8.13 -14.19 -4.74
C TYR A 61 8.38 -15.71 -4.83
N THR A 62 9.56 -16.21 -4.47
CA THR A 62 9.81 -17.67 -4.41
C THR A 62 10.43 -18.16 -3.11
N SER A 63 10.29 -17.40 -2.02
CA SER A 63 10.47 -17.89 -0.65
C SER A 63 9.09 -18.09 -0.01
N GLU A 64 8.97 -19.10 0.86
CA GLU A 64 7.88 -19.17 1.84
C GLU A 64 7.57 -17.75 2.35
N ILE A 65 6.29 -17.37 2.39
CA ILE A 65 5.85 -16.04 2.85
C ILE A 65 6.26 -15.90 4.33
N SER A 66 7.50 -15.49 4.56
CA SER A 66 7.97 -15.09 5.88
C SER A 66 7.26 -13.78 6.18
N PRO A 67 6.39 -13.73 7.19
CA PRO A 67 5.65 -12.53 7.51
C PRO A 67 6.61 -11.38 7.82
N GLU A 68 6.22 -10.15 7.47
CA GLU A 68 6.95 -8.95 7.86
C GLU A 68 7.21 -8.93 9.38
N PRO A 69 8.31 -8.33 9.85
CA PRO A 69 8.61 -8.30 11.27
C PRO A 69 7.44 -7.68 12.05
N CYS A 70 7.11 -8.31 13.18
CA CYS A 70 6.01 -7.99 14.08
C CYS A 70 4.61 -8.21 13.49
N THR A 71 4.49 -9.11 12.51
CA THR A 71 3.21 -9.54 11.94
C THR A 71 3.09 -11.06 11.95
N VAL A 72 1.87 -11.56 11.97
CA VAL A 72 1.62 -13.02 11.95
C VAL A 72 0.26 -13.32 11.33
N ILE A 73 0.18 -14.46 10.65
CA ILE A 73 -1.07 -15.03 10.16
C ILE A 73 -1.46 -16.19 11.06
N ASN A 74 -2.72 -16.22 11.51
CA ASN A 74 -3.25 -17.33 12.28
C ASN A 74 -3.39 -18.57 11.36
N PRO A 75 -2.75 -19.70 11.66
CA PRO A 75 -2.77 -20.88 10.79
C PRO A 75 -4.15 -21.57 10.72
N LEU A 76 -5.04 -21.32 11.68
CA LEU A 76 -6.38 -21.91 11.75
C LEU A 76 -7.42 -21.06 11.03
N THR A 77 -7.36 -19.73 11.20
CA THR A 77 -8.38 -18.81 10.68
C THR A 77 -7.93 -18.06 9.43
N ASN A 78 -6.65 -18.14 9.05
CA ASN A 78 -6.01 -17.34 8.01
C ASN A 78 -6.19 -15.82 8.20
N GLN A 79 -6.43 -15.38 9.43
CA GLN A 79 -6.53 -13.96 9.77
C GLN A 79 -5.14 -13.38 10.01
N PHE A 80 -4.94 -12.15 9.54
CA PHE A 80 -3.68 -11.41 9.69
C PHE A 80 -3.71 -10.53 10.94
N PHE A 81 -2.59 -10.45 11.64
CA PHE A 81 -2.42 -9.66 12.86
C PHE A 81 -1.18 -8.78 12.71
N ASP A 82 -1.33 -7.49 13.01
CA ASP A 82 -0.27 -6.47 12.89
C ASP A 82 -0.03 -5.81 14.25
N LEU A 83 1.10 -6.15 14.88
CA LEU A 83 1.49 -5.61 16.18
C LEU A 83 2.46 -4.43 16.07
N ARG A 84 2.87 -4.04 14.85
CA ARG A 84 3.82 -2.92 14.64
C ARG A 84 3.39 -1.60 15.28
N PRO A 85 2.10 -1.22 15.31
CA PRO A 85 1.67 0.01 15.98
C PRO A 85 1.94 0.05 17.49
N LEU A 86 2.25 -1.10 18.11
CA LEU A 86 2.61 -1.19 19.52
C LEU A 86 4.10 -1.00 19.78
N GLY A 87 4.92 -0.95 18.72
CA GLY A 87 6.36 -0.76 18.84
C GLY A 87 6.78 0.68 19.11
N ALA A 88 8.07 0.84 19.45
CA ALA A 88 8.77 2.09 19.75
C ALA A 88 8.83 3.08 18.58
N LEU A 89 8.32 2.73 17.41
CA LEU A 89 7.91 3.69 16.39
C LEU A 89 6.45 4.05 16.66
N GLY A 90 6.21 4.70 17.79
CA GLY A 90 4.93 5.38 18.02
C GLY A 90 4.68 6.40 16.91
N ASN A 91 3.46 6.91 16.81
CA ASN A 91 3.11 7.94 15.81
C ASN A 91 3.99 9.21 15.90
N ASP A 92 4.68 9.40 17.01
CA ASP A 92 5.59 10.48 17.36
C ASP A 92 7.08 10.17 17.10
N GLY A 93 7.41 8.93 16.71
CA GLY A 93 8.80 8.49 16.51
C GLY A 93 9.60 8.35 17.81
N LEU A 94 8.93 8.35 18.97
CA LEU A 94 9.56 8.22 20.28
C LEU A 94 9.44 6.79 20.81
N VAL A 95 10.44 6.38 21.60
CA VAL A 95 10.45 5.07 22.24
C VAL A 95 9.28 4.93 23.20
N GLN A 96 8.32 4.08 22.82
CA GLN A 96 7.14 3.74 23.60
C GLN A 96 7.45 2.57 24.54
N ALA A 97 7.66 2.87 25.82
CA ALA A 97 7.73 1.87 26.87
C ALA A 97 6.32 1.63 27.46
N TRP A 98 5.92 0.36 27.55
CA TRP A 98 4.68 -0.06 28.18
C TRP A 98 4.97 -0.46 29.62
N ASN A 99 4.25 0.16 30.56
CA ASN A 99 4.46 -0.09 31.99
C ASN A 99 3.43 -1.08 32.52
N ALA A 100 3.89 -2.10 33.23
CA ALA A 100 3.06 -3.05 33.96
C ALA A 100 3.43 -3.00 35.45
N ARG A 101 2.42 -2.95 36.32
CA ARG A 101 2.60 -2.97 37.78
C ARG A 101 2.53 -4.41 38.27
N GLY A 102 3.60 -4.91 38.86
CA GLY A 102 3.59 -6.20 39.56
C GLY A 102 3.32 -5.99 41.04
N TYR A 103 2.05 -5.76 41.43
CA TYR A 103 1.69 -5.49 42.83
C TYR A 103 2.17 -6.60 43.76
N ASP A 104 1.97 -7.87 43.37
CA ASP A 104 2.38 -9.03 44.16
C ASP A 104 3.90 -9.27 44.13
N TYR A 105 4.56 -8.85 43.05
CA TYR A 105 6.02 -8.98 42.88
C TYR A 105 6.79 -7.81 43.52
N GLY A 106 6.10 -6.72 43.89
CA GLY A 106 6.69 -5.53 44.49
C GLY A 106 7.55 -4.69 43.55
N ARG A 107 7.51 -4.92 42.23
CA ARG A 107 8.32 -4.17 41.24
C ARG A 107 7.49 -3.74 40.03
N ASN A 108 7.92 -2.63 39.41
CA ASN A 108 7.33 -2.14 38.17
C ASN A 108 8.17 -2.60 36.98
N PHE A 109 7.48 -3.00 35.91
CA PHE A 109 8.08 -3.49 34.68
C PHE A 109 7.89 -2.49 33.55
N SER A 110 8.92 -2.35 32.72
CA SER A 110 8.88 -1.60 31.46
C SER A 110 9.18 -2.55 30.31
N ILE A 111 8.24 -2.65 29.37
CA ILE A 111 8.24 -3.64 28.30
C ILE A 111 8.07 -2.92 26.96
N GLY A 112 8.85 -3.31 25.96
CA GLY A 112 8.64 -2.93 24.56
C GLY A 112 7.96 -4.06 23.80
N ILE A 113 7.16 -3.74 22.79
CA ILE A 113 6.52 -4.74 21.92
C ILE A 113 7.21 -4.67 20.56
N CYS A 114 7.85 -5.75 20.12
CA CYS A 114 8.66 -5.80 18.89
C CYS A 114 9.69 -4.66 18.78
N SER A 115 10.09 -4.08 19.91
CA SER A 115 10.98 -2.92 20.02
C SER A 115 11.56 -2.86 21.43
N THR A 116 12.66 -2.11 21.59
CA THR A 116 13.24 -1.87 22.92
C THR A 116 12.46 -0.77 23.66
N PRO A 117 12.20 -0.90 24.97
CA PRO A 117 11.64 0.17 25.80
C PRO A 117 12.71 1.19 26.26
N LEU A 118 13.98 1.04 25.85
CA LEU A 118 15.08 1.89 26.28
C LEU A 118 15.23 3.11 25.36
N LYS A 119 15.22 4.31 25.94
CA LYS A 119 15.40 5.57 25.20
C LYS A 119 16.84 5.79 24.72
N GLN A 120 17.82 5.40 25.54
CA GLN A 120 19.25 5.56 25.25
C GLN A 120 20.02 4.38 25.87
N PRO A 121 20.16 3.25 25.16
CA PRO A 121 20.81 2.06 25.71
C PRO A 121 22.32 2.26 25.99
N GLN A 122 22.96 3.18 25.27
CA GLN A 122 24.40 3.44 25.37
C GLN A 122 24.81 4.29 26.59
N SER A 123 23.89 5.08 27.16
CA SER A 123 24.17 5.91 28.35
C SER A 123 23.88 5.20 29.67
N LEU A 124 23.50 3.92 29.63
CA LEU A 124 23.14 3.15 30.82
C LEU A 124 24.38 2.57 31.51
N PRO A 125 24.45 2.65 32.86
CA PRO A 125 25.56 2.10 33.64
C PRO A 125 25.87 0.65 33.29
N GLU A 126 27.13 0.24 33.40
CA GLU A 126 27.54 -1.16 33.17
C GLU A 126 26.93 -2.13 34.19
N SER A 127 26.59 -1.64 35.38
CA SER A 127 25.86 -2.40 36.42
C SER A 127 24.41 -2.74 36.03
N ASP A 128 23.83 -2.03 35.06
CA ASP A 128 22.53 -2.35 34.49
C ASP A 128 22.66 -3.44 33.42
N PHE A 129 21.76 -4.43 33.47
CA PHE A 129 21.69 -5.56 32.55
C PHE A 129 22.89 -6.50 32.58
N GLU A 130 23.38 -6.81 33.78
CA GLU A 130 24.42 -7.81 33.99
C GLU A 130 24.12 -9.12 33.23
N GLY A 131 25.11 -9.59 32.45
CA GLY A 131 25.03 -10.79 31.61
C GLY A 131 24.36 -10.59 30.24
N VAL A 132 23.96 -9.37 29.88
CA VAL A 132 23.40 -9.05 28.55
C VAL A 132 24.49 -8.44 27.67
N THR A 133 24.71 -9.03 26.49
CA THR A 133 25.72 -8.57 25.52
C THR A 133 25.31 -7.29 24.79
N ASN A 134 24.06 -7.22 24.32
CA ASN A 134 23.54 -6.05 23.61
C ASN A 134 22.38 -5.39 24.38
N LYS A 135 22.67 -4.25 25.04
CA LYS A 135 21.64 -3.49 25.77
C LYS A 135 20.53 -2.96 24.84
N SER A 136 20.80 -2.74 23.56
CA SER A 136 19.82 -2.23 22.60
C SER A 136 18.73 -3.25 22.27
N GLU A 137 18.98 -4.53 22.54
CA GLU A 137 18.06 -5.62 22.27
C GLU A 137 17.19 -5.98 23.48
N VAL A 138 17.34 -5.28 24.63
CA VAL A 138 16.49 -5.51 25.79
C VAL A 138 15.03 -5.24 25.41
N GLY A 139 14.18 -6.27 25.49
CA GLY A 139 12.75 -6.21 25.19
C GLY A 139 11.90 -5.84 26.40
N GLY A 140 12.41 -6.06 27.61
CA GLY A 140 11.77 -5.64 28.85
C GLY A 140 12.72 -5.67 30.03
N TYR A 141 12.40 -4.89 31.06
CA TYR A 141 13.18 -4.84 32.30
C TYR A 141 12.36 -4.46 33.53
N TYR A 142 12.91 -4.75 34.70
CA TYR A 142 12.50 -4.15 35.98
C TYR A 142 13.70 -3.56 36.69
N THR A 143 13.44 -2.65 37.63
CA THR A 143 14.45 -2.11 38.54
C THR A 143 14.41 -2.89 39.85
N ASP A 144 15.55 -3.44 40.27
CA ASP A 144 15.68 -4.17 41.52
C ASP A 144 15.76 -3.23 42.74
N THR A 145 15.70 -3.78 43.95
CA THR A 145 15.77 -3.03 45.22
C THR A 145 17.09 -2.28 45.39
N THR A 146 18.16 -2.77 44.76
CA THR A 146 19.48 -2.12 44.72
C THR A 146 19.53 -0.94 43.72
N GLY A 147 18.46 -0.71 42.96
CA GLY A 147 18.40 0.34 41.93
C GLY A 147 18.96 -0.07 40.56
N HIS A 148 19.45 -1.31 40.41
CA HIS A 148 19.98 -1.82 39.13
C HIS A 148 18.86 -2.38 38.25
N LYS A 149 18.98 -2.21 36.93
CA LYS A 149 18.03 -2.76 35.97
C LYS A 149 18.40 -4.20 35.61
N LYS A 150 17.43 -5.10 35.65
CA LYS A 150 17.58 -6.50 35.20
C LYS A 150 16.72 -6.74 33.96
N SER A 151 17.29 -7.40 32.96
CA SER A 151 16.59 -7.74 31.72
C SER A 151 15.72 -8.98 31.95
N ILE A 152 14.48 -8.94 31.48
CA ILE A 152 13.55 -10.08 31.50
C ILE A 152 13.43 -10.76 30.14
N GLY A 153 14.25 -10.36 29.17
CA GLY A 153 14.33 -10.96 27.85
C GLY A 153 14.74 -9.96 26.77
N GLN A 154 15.26 -10.49 25.67
CA GLN A 154 15.59 -9.79 24.45
C GLN A 154 14.36 -9.71 23.54
N ILE A 155 14.34 -8.63 22.78
CA ILE A 155 13.33 -8.33 21.79
C ILE A 155 13.17 -9.47 20.78
N SER A 156 11.91 -9.83 20.54
CA SER A 156 11.52 -10.67 19.42
C SER A 156 10.57 -9.90 18.53
N THR A 157 10.71 -10.09 17.22
CA THR A 157 9.82 -9.51 16.19
C THR A 157 8.93 -10.58 15.56
N THR A 158 8.91 -11.80 16.08
CA THR A 158 8.16 -12.93 15.49
C THR A 158 7.04 -13.39 16.43
N PRO A 159 5.86 -12.72 16.38
CA PRO A 159 4.70 -13.20 17.12
C PRO A 159 4.22 -14.54 16.57
N LYS A 160 3.70 -15.40 17.45
CA LYS A 160 3.24 -16.75 17.10
C LYS A 160 1.93 -17.09 17.80
N PHE A 161 1.17 -18.00 17.20
CA PHE A 161 -0.02 -18.56 17.83
C PHE A 161 0.35 -19.79 18.65
N ARG A 162 0.03 -19.77 19.95
CA ARG A 162 0.02 -20.96 20.81
C ARG A 162 -1.43 -21.35 21.05
N GLY A 163 -1.92 -22.32 20.28
CA GLY A 163 -3.34 -22.66 20.22
C GLY A 163 -4.17 -21.48 19.71
N ARG A 164 -5.06 -20.93 20.55
CA ARG A 164 -5.92 -19.77 20.22
C ARG A 164 -5.37 -18.43 20.71
N LYS A 165 -4.21 -18.41 21.38
CA LYS A 165 -3.62 -17.21 21.95
C LYS A 165 -2.48 -16.70 21.07
N LEU A 166 -2.53 -15.40 20.76
CA LEU A 166 -1.43 -14.68 20.11
C LEU A 166 -0.38 -14.37 21.17
N VAL A 167 0.86 -14.80 20.94
CA VAL A 167 1.95 -14.73 21.91
C VAL A 167 3.22 -14.17 21.27
N LEU A 168 3.94 -13.33 22.02
CA LEU A 168 5.32 -12.93 21.73
C LEU A 168 6.22 -13.39 22.88
N GLU A 169 7.34 -14.02 22.54
CA GLU A 169 8.25 -14.62 23.51
C GLU A 169 9.61 -13.93 23.44
N TYR A 170 10.08 -13.46 24.59
CA TYR A 170 11.39 -12.85 24.78
C TYR A 170 12.27 -13.80 25.59
N THR A 171 13.45 -14.12 25.07
CA THR A 171 14.42 -15.04 25.69
C THR A 171 15.71 -14.31 26.00
N ASP A 172 16.69 -14.98 26.61
CA ASP A 172 18.04 -14.43 26.77
C ASP A 172 18.15 -13.12 27.57
N GLY A 173 17.33 -12.99 28.62
CA GLY A 173 17.44 -11.92 29.61
C GLY A 173 18.63 -12.09 30.56
N SER A 174 18.59 -11.37 31.68
CA SER A 174 19.61 -11.50 32.74
C SER A 174 19.56 -12.89 33.38
N VAL A 175 20.67 -13.31 33.99
CA VAL A 175 20.75 -14.61 34.68
C VAL A 175 19.75 -14.70 35.83
N CYS A 176 19.14 -15.86 36.02
CA CYS A 176 18.18 -16.13 37.08
C CYS A 176 18.88 -16.28 38.44
N GLU A 177 18.21 -15.81 39.48
CA GLU A 177 18.75 -15.86 40.84
C GLU A 177 18.66 -17.31 41.34
N GLY A 178 19.73 -17.82 41.95
CA GLY A 178 19.79 -19.21 42.47
C GLY A 178 20.38 -20.28 41.53
N PHE A 179 20.53 -20.02 40.23
CA PHE A 179 21.05 -21.01 39.24
C PHE A 179 22.44 -20.65 38.70
N LYS A 180 23.35 -20.18 39.57
CA LYS A 180 24.69 -19.72 39.15
C LYS A 180 25.67 -20.84 38.78
N ASN A 181 25.39 -22.10 39.12
CA ASN A 181 26.36 -23.20 39.06
C ASN A 181 26.05 -24.32 38.07
N ASP A 182 24.90 -24.28 37.39
CA ASP A 182 24.51 -25.30 36.41
C ASP A 182 23.81 -24.60 35.23
N GLY A 183 24.55 -24.41 34.13
CA GLY A 183 24.07 -23.79 32.88
C GLY A 183 23.19 -22.55 33.08
N SER A 184 23.80 -21.40 33.42
CA SER A 184 23.12 -20.14 33.79
C SER A 184 21.78 -19.91 33.09
N LEU A 185 20.69 -20.28 33.76
CA LEU A 185 19.34 -20.10 33.24
C LEU A 185 19.07 -18.60 33.07
N LYS A 186 18.58 -18.20 31.91
CA LYS A 186 18.32 -16.79 31.59
C LYS A 186 16.85 -16.46 31.75
N LYS A 187 16.58 -15.23 32.20
CA LYS A 187 15.21 -14.72 32.35
C LYS A 187 14.51 -14.67 30.98
N SER A 188 13.23 -15.00 30.97
CA SER A 188 12.39 -15.04 29.77
C SER A 188 11.01 -14.47 30.06
N THR A 189 10.37 -13.91 29.04
CA THR A 189 9.07 -13.27 29.16
C THR A 189 8.14 -13.74 28.05
N ILE A 190 6.88 -13.99 28.42
CA ILE A 190 5.80 -14.31 27.50
C ILE A 190 4.73 -13.21 27.58
N LEU A 191 4.48 -12.57 26.44
CA LEU A 191 3.43 -11.57 26.25
C LEU A 191 2.25 -12.25 25.53
N SER A 192 1.10 -12.35 26.19
CA SER A 192 -0.13 -12.85 25.57
C SER A 192 -1.03 -11.69 25.16
N PHE A 193 -1.33 -11.58 23.87
CA PHE A 193 -2.17 -10.52 23.33
C PHE A 193 -3.65 -10.93 23.34
N VAL A 194 -4.48 -10.02 23.83
CA VAL A 194 -5.94 -10.14 23.85
C VAL A 194 -6.53 -8.99 23.04
N CYS A 195 -7.39 -9.34 22.08
CA CYS A 195 -8.16 -8.38 21.31
C CYS A 195 -9.15 -7.67 22.22
N ASP A 196 -8.96 -6.37 22.39
CA ASP A 196 -9.88 -5.49 23.11
C ASP A 196 -10.19 -4.30 22.21
N ARG A 197 -11.45 -4.21 21.75
CA ARG A 197 -11.91 -3.18 20.81
C ARG A 197 -12.36 -1.90 21.52
N GLU A 198 -12.57 -1.95 22.83
CA GLU A 198 -13.09 -0.82 23.63
C GLU A 198 -11.96 0.12 24.07
N ILE A 199 -10.71 -0.37 24.05
CA ILE A 199 -9.51 0.44 24.28
C ILE A 199 -9.27 1.35 23.07
N MET A 200 -9.60 2.63 23.23
CA MET A 200 -9.67 3.59 22.12
C MET A 200 -8.34 3.97 21.46
N THR A 201 -7.18 3.81 22.12
CA THR A 201 -5.86 4.11 21.46
C THR A 201 -4.62 3.51 22.15
N LYS A 202 -4.65 3.28 23.47
CA LYS A 202 -3.44 2.92 24.24
C LYS A 202 -3.53 1.50 24.79
N ALA A 203 -2.62 0.61 24.36
CA ALA A 203 -2.55 -0.74 24.91
C ALA A 203 -2.30 -0.73 26.43
N SER A 204 -2.87 -1.70 27.13
CA SER A 204 -2.62 -1.90 28.57
C SER A 204 -1.93 -3.24 28.79
N ILE A 205 -0.88 -3.25 29.61
CA ILE A 205 -0.15 -4.46 29.98
C ILE A 205 -0.39 -4.75 31.45
N SER A 206 -0.87 -5.96 31.73
CA SER A 206 -1.09 -6.48 33.07
C SER A 206 -0.09 -7.59 33.36
N TYR A 207 0.51 -7.57 34.55
CA TYR A 207 1.37 -8.65 35.02
C TYR A 207 0.49 -9.79 35.53
N VAL A 208 0.75 -11.01 35.04
CA VAL A 208 0.00 -12.22 35.43
C VAL A 208 0.72 -12.97 36.53
N GLY A 209 2.05 -13.07 36.44
CA GLY A 209 2.87 -13.77 37.44
C GLY A 209 4.28 -14.09 36.95
N SER A 210 5.08 -14.64 37.85
CA SER A 210 6.41 -15.19 37.55
C SER A 210 6.57 -16.60 38.12
N LEU A 211 7.43 -17.38 37.48
CA LEU A 211 7.85 -18.69 37.97
C LEU A 211 9.35 -18.64 38.29
N HIS A 212 9.70 -18.94 39.55
CA HIS A 212 11.07 -18.93 40.08
C HIS A 212 11.87 -17.65 39.75
N ASP A 213 11.19 -16.50 39.65
CA ASP A 213 11.76 -15.20 39.27
C ASP A 213 12.56 -15.22 37.95
N CYS A 214 12.26 -16.19 37.10
CA CYS A 214 13.00 -16.48 35.88
C CYS A 214 12.10 -16.39 34.64
N SER A 215 10.86 -16.88 34.72
CA SER A 215 9.89 -16.77 33.63
C SER A 215 8.75 -15.83 34.01
N TYR A 216 8.48 -14.83 33.18
CA TYR A 216 7.48 -13.79 33.43
C TYR A 216 6.33 -13.89 32.43
N PHE A 217 5.11 -13.70 32.90
CA PHE A 217 3.91 -13.78 32.09
C PHE A 217 3.13 -12.45 32.17
N PHE A 218 2.82 -11.88 31.01
CA PHE A 218 2.05 -10.65 30.89
C PHE A 218 0.88 -10.83 29.94
N GLU A 219 -0.24 -10.18 30.26
CA GLU A 219 -1.40 -10.05 29.38
C GLU A 219 -1.42 -8.63 28.80
N VAL A 220 -1.47 -8.54 27.47
CA VAL A 220 -1.51 -7.28 26.72
C VAL A 220 -2.89 -7.13 26.08
N ARG A 221 -3.68 -6.17 26.54
CA ARG A 221 -4.99 -5.84 25.96
C ARG A 221 -4.84 -4.69 24.98
N THR A 222 -5.26 -4.93 23.74
CA THR A 222 -5.06 -3.98 22.65
C THR A 222 -5.97 -4.26 21.45
N ILE A 223 -6.35 -3.19 20.75
CA ILE A 223 -7.08 -3.28 19.48
C ILE A 223 -6.24 -3.94 18.37
N HIS A 224 -4.92 -3.85 18.45
CA HIS A 224 -4.00 -4.48 17.49
C HIS A 224 -3.88 -6.01 17.67
N GLY A 225 -4.43 -6.54 18.76
CA GLY A 225 -4.59 -7.98 18.98
C GLY A 225 -5.77 -8.56 18.20
N CYS A 226 -6.55 -7.72 17.51
CA CYS A 226 -7.68 -8.12 16.69
C CYS A 226 -7.25 -8.42 15.25
N PRO A 227 -7.97 -9.34 14.55
CA PRO A 227 -7.68 -9.66 13.17
C PRO A 227 -7.85 -8.41 12.28
N THR A 228 -6.83 -8.09 11.51
CA THR A 228 -6.78 -6.97 10.58
C THR A 228 -6.82 -7.52 9.15
N ALA A 229 -7.48 -6.82 8.23
CA ALA A 229 -7.38 -7.17 6.82
C ALA A 229 -5.92 -6.98 6.37
N ALA A 230 -5.30 -8.03 5.81
CA ALA A 230 -3.99 -7.89 5.19
C ALA A 230 -4.07 -6.76 4.16
N LYS A 231 -3.08 -5.85 4.13
CA LYS A 231 -3.00 -4.79 3.11
C LYS A 231 -2.93 -5.45 1.74
N LYS A 232 -4.07 -5.59 1.09
CA LYS A 232 -4.13 -6.03 -0.30
C LYS A 232 -3.58 -4.89 -1.13
N ASP A 233 -2.73 -5.19 -2.11
CA ASP A 233 -2.31 -4.19 -3.08
C ASP A 233 -3.56 -3.57 -3.72
N ASP A 234 -3.90 -2.34 -3.31
CA ASP A 234 -5.05 -1.53 -3.80
C ASP A 234 -4.94 -1.17 -5.29
N LYS A 235 -3.98 -1.79 -6.00
CA LYS A 235 -3.81 -1.73 -7.44
C LYS A 235 -5.07 -2.20 -8.17
N ALA A 236 -5.85 -3.12 -7.59
CA ALA A 236 -7.09 -3.59 -8.20
C ALA A 236 -8.11 -2.46 -8.45
N ILE A 237 -8.25 -1.52 -7.51
CA ILE A 237 -9.19 -0.39 -7.64
C ILE A 237 -8.71 0.58 -8.73
N ILE A 238 -7.40 0.77 -8.85
CA ILE A 238 -6.79 1.61 -9.87
C ILE A 238 -7.05 1.05 -11.28
N TRP A 239 -6.85 -0.26 -11.46
CA TRP A 239 -7.12 -0.93 -12.75
C TRP A 239 -8.59 -0.85 -13.15
N ILE A 240 -9.51 -0.95 -12.19
CA ILE A 240 -10.96 -0.81 -12.44
C ILE A 240 -11.29 0.60 -12.93
N PHE A 241 -10.77 1.64 -12.27
CA PHE A 241 -11.04 3.03 -12.66
C PHE A 241 -10.50 3.37 -14.06
N LEU A 242 -9.28 2.93 -14.36
CA LEU A 242 -8.67 3.13 -15.68
C LEU A 242 -9.45 2.42 -16.81
N PHE A 243 -9.94 1.21 -16.55
CA PHE A 243 -10.76 0.47 -17.51
C PHE A 243 -12.06 1.20 -17.84
N ILE A 244 -12.76 1.71 -16.82
CA ILE A 244 -14.01 2.47 -17.01
C ILE A 244 -13.77 3.76 -17.80
N CYS A 245 -12.72 4.52 -17.48
CA CYS A 245 -12.35 5.73 -18.23
C CYS A 245 -12.03 5.42 -19.70
N LEU A 246 -11.32 4.33 -19.98
CA LEU A 246 -11.00 3.92 -21.35
C LEU A 246 -12.26 3.58 -22.16
N CYS A 247 -13.20 2.85 -21.56
CA CYS A 247 -14.49 2.56 -22.20
C CYS A 247 -15.28 3.83 -22.50
N ALA A 248 -15.35 4.79 -21.57
CA ALA A 248 -16.06 6.05 -21.77
C ALA A 248 -15.47 6.88 -22.92
N VAL A 249 -14.14 6.94 -23.01
CA VAL A 249 -13.40 7.59 -24.11
C VAL A 249 -13.74 6.90 -25.44
N ALA A 250 -13.69 5.56 -25.49
CA ALA A 250 -14.00 4.81 -26.71
C ALA A 250 -15.44 5.07 -27.21
N VAL A 251 -16.42 5.14 -26.32
CA VAL A 251 -17.81 5.46 -26.68
C VAL A 251 -17.96 6.90 -27.18
N PHE A 252 -17.29 7.86 -26.53
CA PHE A 252 -17.34 9.27 -26.94
C PHE A 252 -16.76 9.48 -28.35
N PHE A 253 -15.59 8.90 -28.63
CA PHE A 253 -14.96 9.00 -29.95
C PHE A 253 -15.67 8.14 -31.00
N GLY A 254 -16.10 6.93 -30.65
CA GLY A 254 -16.86 6.06 -31.55
C GLY A 254 -18.20 6.65 -31.96
N GLY A 255 -18.92 7.26 -31.02
CA GLY A 255 -20.18 7.97 -31.30
C GLY A 255 -20.00 9.15 -32.24
N GLY A 256 -18.94 9.96 -32.04
CA GLY A 256 -18.60 11.07 -32.94
C GLY A 256 -18.22 10.62 -34.35
N PHE A 257 -17.47 9.52 -34.46
CA PHE A 257 -17.08 8.94 -35.75
C PHE A 257 -18.30 8.41 -36.52
N ILE A 258 -19.15 7.59 -35.88
CA ILE A 258 -20.36 7.02 -36.49
C ILE A 258 -21.35 8.13 -36.89
N TYR A 259 -21.51 9.16 -36.05
CA TYR A 259 -22.36 10.30 -36.35
C TYR A 259 -21.88 11.08 -37.59
N SER A 260 -20.56 11.29 -37.73
CA SER A 260 -19.99 11.95 -38.90
C SER A 260 -20.14 11.12 -40.19
N LEU A 261 -20.03 9.79 -40.07
CA LEU A 261 -20.17 8.85 -41.19
C LEU A 261 -21.62 8.81 -41.72
N PHE A 262 -22.59 8.80 -40.82
CA PHE A 262 -24.01 8.78 -41.19
C PHE A 262 -24.45 10.06 -41.89
N LYS A 263 -23.96 11.22 -41.41
CA LYS A 263 -24.23 12.53 -42.02
C LYS A 263 -23.57 12.66 -43.40
N TYR A 264 -22.38 12.11 -43.60
CA TYR A 264 -21.71 12.10 -44.90
C TYR A 264 -22.47 11.25 -45.94
N ASN A 265 -23.04 10.11 -45.53
CA ASN A 265 -23.80 9.25 -46.44
C ASN A 265 -25.22 9.76 -46.75
N GLN A 266 -25.89 10.46 -45.83
CA GLN A 266 -27.19 11.09 -46.12
C GLN A 266 -27.09 12.28 -47.09
N GLY A 267 -25.92 12.91 -47.26
CA GLY A 267 -25.68 13.96 -48.24
C GLY A 267 -25.68 13.50 -49.71
N ARG A 268 -25.59 12.19 -49.99
CA ARG A 268 -25.59 11.66 -51.36
C ARG A 268 -26.97 11.36 -51.95
N GLN A 269 -28.01 11.18 -51.15
CA GLN A 269 -29.35 10.84 -51.67
C GLN A 269 -30.20 12.05 -52.08
N SER A 270 -29.86 13.28 -51.68
CA SER A 270 -30.64 14.47 -52.07
C SER A 270 -30.22 15.11 -53.41
N VAL A 271 -29.13 14.66 -54.05
CA VAL A 271 -28.60 15.25 -55.30
C VAL A 271 -29.05 14.49 -56.56
N SER A 272 -29.43 13.21 -56.45
CA SER A 272 -29.87 12.43 -57.63
C SER A 272 -31.33 12.68 -58.04
N HIS A 273 -32.18 13.20 -57.14
CA HIS A 273 -33.59 13.47 -57.46
C HIS A 273 -33.84 14.86 -58.09
N TRP A 274 -32.91 15.81 -57.94
CA TRP A 274 -33.07 17.17 -58.51
C TRP A 274 -32.60 17.32 -59.96
N LYS A 275 -31.77 16.39 -60.48
CA LYS A 275 -31.25 16.48 -61.85
C LYS A 275 -32.17 15.89 -62.93
N SER A 276 -33.18 15.10 -62.56
CA SER A 276 -34.12 14.51 -63.54
C SER A 276 -35.30 15.42 -63.88
N ASN A 277 -35.65 16.39 -63.00
CA ASN A 277 -36.85 17.21 -63.18
C ASN A 277 -36.60 18.60 -63.78
N SER A 278 -35.34 19.01 -64.03
CA SER A 278 -35.05 20.31 -64.65
C SER A 278 -34.78 20.27 -66.15
N PHE A 279 -34.59 19.09 -66.76
CA PHE A 279 -34.29 19.00 -68.21
C PHE A 279 -35.55 18.86 -69.09
N THR A 280 -36.69 18.45 -68.54
CA THR A 280 -37.95 18.27 -69.29
C THR A 280 -38.89 19.48 -69.25
N ALA A 281 -38.60 20.49 -68.42
CA ALA A 281 -39.41 21.73 -68.34
C ALA A 281 -38.94 22.84 -69.31
N GLY A 282 -37.73 22.74 -69.88
CA GLY A 282 -37.14 23.78 -70.74
C GLY A 282 -37.44 23.66 -72.24
N VAL A 283 -37.87 22.48 -72.73
CA VAL A 283 -38.06 22.24 -74.18
C VAL A 283 -39.53 22.40 -74.63
N LYS A 284 -40.48 22.48 -73.70
CA LYS A 284 -41.91 22.67 -74.05
C LYS A 284 -42.36 24.13 -74.23
N ASN A 285 -41.53 25.12 -73.90
CA ASN A 285 -41.89 26.54 -73.96
C ASN A 285 -41.34 27.32 -75.17
N LEU A 286 -40.73 26.65 -76.15
CA LEU A 286 -40.28 27.29 -77.40
C LEU A 286 -41.12 26.94 -78.63
N ALA A 287 -42.22 26.19 -78.46
CA ALA A 287 -43.13 25.84 -79.57
C ALA A 287 -44.46 26.61 -79.60
N GLN A 288 -44.68 27.61 -78.73
CA GLN A 288 -45.97 28.32 -78.63
C GLN A 288 -45.93 29.85 -78.82
N VAL A 289 -44.80 30.44 -79.22
CA VAL A 289 -44.71 31.92 -79.44
C VAL A 289 -44.74 32.31 -80.93
N SER A 290 -44.96 31.36 -81.86
CA SER A 290 -44.91 31.63 -83.32
C SER A 290 -46.28 31.75 -84.03
N GLN A 291 -47.43 31.84 -83.33
CA GLN A 291 -48.76 31.86 -83.99
C GLN A 291 -49.80 32.83 -83.39
N ARG A 292 -49.42 34.02 -82.93
CA ARG A 292 -50.43 34.97 -82.39
C ARG A 292 -50.21 36.45 -82.71
N GLU A 293 -49.84 36.77 -83.95
CA GLU A 293 -49.94 38.13 -84.52
C GLU A 293 -50.55 38.12 -85.93
N GLU A 294 -51.69 37.47 -86.08
CA GLU A 294 -52.72 37.89 -87.03
C GLU A 294 -54.01 38.03 -86.22
N ILE A 295 -54.87 38.99 -86.58
CA ILE A 295 -56.06 39.47 -85.87
C ILE A 295 -55.77 40.64 -84.92
N TYR A 296 -55.62 41.85 -85.46
CA TYR A 296 -56.65 42.91 -85.35
C TYR A 296 -56.32 44.06 -86.32
N LYS A 297 -57.23 44.26 -87.28
CA LYS A 297 -57.53 45.52 -87.94
C LYS A 297 -58.35 46.40 -87.01
#